data_AF-A0A2V5ULX9-F1
#
_entry.id   AF-A0A2V5ULX9-F1
#
_cell.length_a   1.000
_cell.length_b   1.000
_cell.length_c   1.000
_cell.angle_alpha   90.00
_cell.angle_beta   90.00
_cell.angle_gamma   90.00
#
_symmetry.space_group_name_H-M   'P 1'
#
loop_
_entity.id
_entity.type
_entity.pdbx_description
1 polymer ?
#
loop_
_entity_poly.entity_id
_entity_poly.type
_entity_poly.pdbx_seq_one_letter_code
_entity_poly.pdbx_strand_id
1 'polypeptide(L)'
;MASEFDETDFVDGDFRAAQKSSFAASSAGGAGRPPTREELDSRVTETQQRLMELKRAQEELERERAALEEARRRRTEFQTGREEMLQSLTRGVGLLEEAEFTARRDAEQMARTLGELREALTKVQSVHEETWTQENYSVELTRALTVIDNARMEWNAARLKWPLLSGPQTTEDAPPPAEKSAGLSLESLGFFQLCKLGLAFTWPLVLVTLAALGFLIFILIGHK
;
A
#
# COMPACT_ATOMS: atom_id res chain seq x y z
N MET A 1 3.73 36.37 21.34
CA MET A 1 3.06 37.64 21.67
C MET A 1 1.59 37.44 21.38
N ALA A 2 0.74 37.42 22.41
CA ALA A 2 -0.70 37.29 22.26
C ALA A 2 -1.27 38.70 22.09
N SER A 3 -1.92 38.98 20.97
CA SER A 3 -2.68 40.21 20.76
C SER A 3 -3.94 40.16 21.62
N GLU A 4 -4.13 41.15 22.50
CA GLU A 4 -5.40 41.40 23.17
C GLU A 4 -6.51 41.53 22.11
N PHE A 5 -7.56 40.71 22.26
CA PHE A 5 -8.74 40.77 21.42
C PHE A 5 -9.55 42.01 21.80
N ASP A 6 -9.75 42.92 20.85
CA ASP A 6 -10.58 44.11 21.02
C ASP A 6 -12.05 43.73 20.78
N GLU A 7 -12.86 43.69 21.83
CA GLU A 7 -14.31 43.42 21.76
C GLU A 7 -15.07 44.43 20.89
N THR A 8 -14.45 45.56 20.52
CA THR A 8 -15.09 46.58 19.68
C THR A 8 -15.01 46.31 18.18
N ASP A 9 -14.20 45.34 17.72
CA ASP A 9 -14.07 44.97 16.30
C ASP A 9 -15.28 44.15 15.78
N PHE A 10 -16.12 43.64 16.68
CA PHE A 10 -17.35 42.90 16.36
C PHE A 10 -18.59 43.78 16.23
N VAL A 11 -18.47 45.10 16.40
CA VAL A 11 -19.59 46.02 16.24
C VAL A 11 -19.55 46.57 14.81
N ASP A 12 -20.36 45.99 13.92
CA ASP A 12 -20.57 46.51 12.55
C ASP A 12 -20.99 47.99 12.62
N GLY A 13 -20.03 48.89 12.40
CA GLY A 13 -20.24 50.34 12.39
C GLY A 13 -21.31 50.76 11.38
N ASP A 14 -21.42 49.98 10.29
CA ASP A 14 -22.41 50.15 9.23
C ASP A 14 -23.84 49.91 9.73
N PHE A 15 -24.06 48.96 10.64
CA PHE A 15 -25.37 48.70 11.21
C PHE A 15 -25.83 49.87 12.09
N ARG A 16 -24.91 50.45 12.86
CA ARG A 16 -25.18 51.59 13.74
C ARG A 16 -25.36 52.90 12.96
N ALA A 17 -24.65 53.05 11.84
CA ALA A 17 -24.83 54.16 10.91
C ALA A 17 -26.16 54.06 10.14
N ALA A 18 -26.57 52.86 9.74
CA ALA A 18 -27.88 52.59 9.15
C ALA A 18 -29.03 52.88 10.14
N GLN A 19 -28.86 52.53 11.42
CA GLN A 19 -29.86 52.82 12.45
C GLN A 19 -29.99 54.33 12.76
N LYS A 20 -28.87 55.06 12.77
CA LYS A 20 -28.87 56.53 12.95
C LYS A 20 -29.43 57.28 11.73
N SER A 21 -29.13 56.83 10.51
CA SER A 21 -29.69 57.43 9.30
C SER A 21 -31.19 57.15 9.15
N SER A 22 -31.66 55.96 9.54
CA SER A 22 -33.08 55.59 9.55
C SER A 22 -33.91 56.42 10.53
N PHE A 23 -33.33 56.78 11.68
CA PHE A 23 -34.00 57.62 12.68
C PHE A 23 -33.93 59.12 12.35
N ALA A 24 -32.90 59.57 11.63
CA ALA A 24 -32.77 60.98 11.22
C ALA A 24 -33.62 61.31 9.97
N ALA A 25 -33.75 60.38 9.02
CA ALA A 25 -34.50 60.58 7.77
C ALA A 25 -36.03 60.50 7.92
N SER A 26 -36.55 60.06 9.06
CA SER A 26 -37.99 59.87 9.29
C SER A 26 -38.73 61.14 9.78
N SER A 27 -38.06 62.29 9.82
CA SER A 27 -38.62 63.55 10.38
C SER A 27 -38.93 64.67 9.38
N ALA A 28 -38.82 64.46 8.07
CA ALA A 28 -39.16 65.50 7.09
C ALA A 28 -39.81 64.92 5.82
N GLY A 29 -41.15 64.93 5.76
CA GLY A 29 -41.90 64.76 4.52
C GLY A 29 -43.27 64.08 4.64
N GLY A 30 -44.34 64.87 4.77
CA GLY A 30 -45.69 64.52 4.29
C GLY A 30 -46.41 63.33 4.93
N ALA A 31 -46.77 63.41 6.22
CA ALA A 31 -47.64 62.44 6.87
C ALA A 31 -49.11 62.91 6.87
N GLY A 32 -50.00 62.16 6.21
CA GLY A 32 -51.44 62.28 6.44
C GLY A 32 -52.38 61.86 5.31
N ARG A 33 -51.90 61.63 4.08
CA ARG A 33 -52.75 61.11 2.98
C ARG A 33 -52.57 59.59 2.87
N PRO A 34 -53.64 58.77 2.88
CA PRO A 34 -53.53 57.35 2.62
C PRO A 34 -52.93 57.15 1.22
N PRO A 35 -51.94 56.25 1.06
CA PRO A 35 -51.33 56.00 -0.24
C PRO A 35 -52.41 55.61 -1.24
N THR A 36 -52.33 56.17 -2.44
CA THR A 36 -53.29 55.84 -3.49
C THR A 36 -53.06 54.40 -3.96
N ARG A 37 -54.13 53.73 -4.42
CA ARG A 37 -54.05 52.31 -4.84
C ARG A 37 -52.95 52.06 -5.88
N GLU A 38 -52.77 52.99 -6.81
CA GLU A 38 -51.75 52.92 -7.86
C GLU A 38 -50.31 53.01 -7.31
N GLU A 39 -50.07 53.80 -6.26
CA GLU A 39 -48.76 53.89 -5.59
C GLU A 39 -48.43 52.62 -4.78
N LEU A 40 -49.44 51.94 -4.25
CA LEU A 40 -49.26 50.64 -3.59
C LEU A 40 -48.95 49.55 -4.61
N ASP A 41 -49.70 49.52 -5.72
CA ASP A 41 -49.48 48.56 -6.79
C ASP A 41 -48.07 48.73 -7.41
N SER A 42 -47.61 49.97 -7.63
CA SER A 42 -46.25 50.22 -8.12
C SER A 42 -45.18 49.76 -7.14
N ARG A 43 -45.31 50.04 -5.83
CA ARG A 43 -44.41 49.53 -4.79
C ARG A 43 -44.42 48.01 -4.69
N VAL A 44 -45.57 47.36 -4.87
CA VAL A 44 -45.67 45.89 -4.90
C VAL A 44 -44.93 45.33 -6.11
N THR A 45 -45.08 45.94 -7.29
CA THR A 45 -44.32 45.49 -8.48
C THR A 45 -42.81 45.68 -8.33
N GLU A 46 -42.36 46.81 -7.79
CA GLU A 46 -40.95 47.11 -7.54
C GLU A 46 -40.35 46.13 -6.52
N THR A 47 -41.06 45.83 -5.44
CA THR A 47 -40.61 44.85 -4.44
C THR A 47 -40.60 43.43 -4.99
N GLN A 48 -41.56 43.04 -5.83
CA GLN A 48 -41.54 41.75 -6.53
C GLN A 48 -40.35 41.62 -7.50
N GLN A 49 -40.02 42.70 -8.22
CA GLN A 49 -38.83 42.75 -9.09
C GLN A 49 -37.55 42.57 -8.28
N ARG A 50 -37.40 43.33 -7.17
CA ARG A 50 -36.26 43.17 -6.26
C ARG A 50 -36.15 41.77 -5.67
N LEU A 51 -37.27 41.13 -5.32
CA LEU A 51 -37.27 39.75 -4.86
C LEU A 51 -36.79 38.77 -5.93
N MET A 52 -37.16 38.99 -7.19
CA MET A 52 -36.68 38.16 -8.30
C MET A 52 -35.18 38.36 -8.55
N GLU A 53 -34.68 39.59 -8.49
CA GLU A 53 -33.25 39.89 -8.60
C GLU A 53 -32.44 39.26 -7.47
N LEU A 54 -32.90 39.38 -6.23
CA LEU A 54 -32.25 38.76 -5.08
C LEU A 54 -32.24 37.23 -5.17
N LYS A 55 -33.33 36.62 -5.64
CA LYS A 55 -33.36 35.16 -5.87
C LYS A 55 -32.36 34.72 -6.93
N ARG A 56 -32.22 35.47 -8.03
CA ARG A 56 -31.20 35.18 -9.06
C ARG A 56 -29.80 35.28 -8.50
N ALA A 57 -29.51 36.35 -7.76
CA ALA A 57 -28.22 36.54 -7.10
C ALA A 57 -27.94 35.43 -6.07
N GLN A 58 -28.95 34.96 -5.34
CA GLN A 58 -28.82 33.82 -4.42
C GLN A 58 -28.46 32.54 -5.17
N GLU A 59 -29.16 32.21 -6.26
CA GLU A 59 -28.86 31.01 -7.06
C GLU A 59 -27.45 31.04 -7.65
N GLU A 60 -26.98 32.21 -8.11
CA GLU A 60 -25.60 32.39 -8.59
C GLU A 60 -24.60 32.13 -7.46
N LEU A 61 -24.84 32.68 -6.28
CA LEU A 61 -23.98 32.49 -5.11
C LEU A 61 -23.97 31.03 -4.62
N GLU A 62 -25.10 30.32 -4.71
CA GLU A 62 -25.19 28.89 -4.39
C GLU A 62 -24.39 28.04 -5.40
N ARG A 63 -24.42 28.39 -6.70
CA ARG A 63 -23.59 27.73 -7.72
C ARG A 63 -22.10 27.97 -7.48
N GLU A 64 -21.72 29.20 -7.16
CA GLU A 64 -20.33 29.54 -6.82
C GLU A 64 -19.85 28.79 -5.57
N ARG A 65 -20.70 28.70 -4.53
CA ARG A 65 -20.40 27.91 -3.34
C ARG A 65 -20.19 26.44 -3.67
N ALA A 66 -21.09 25.83 -4.44
CA ALA A 66 -20.95 24.44 -4.85
C ALA A 66 -19.64 24.19 -5.62
N ALA A 67 -19.25 25.11 -6.51
CA ALA A 67 -18.00 25.03 -7.25
C ALA A 67 -16.76 25.15 -6.32
N LEU A 68 -16.80 26.05 -5.34
CA LEU A 68 -15.72 26.20 -4.35
C LEU A 68 -15.59 25.00 -3.43
N GLU A 69 -16.71 24.41 -2.99
CA GLU A 69 -16.72 23.20 -2.18
C GLU A 69 -16.15 22.00 -2.94
N GLU A 70 -16.51 21.84 -4.22
CA GLU A 70 -15.94 20.79 -5.06
C GLU A 70 -14.43 21.01 -5.30
N ALA A 71 -14.01 22.26 -5.55
CA ALA A 71 -12.59 22.58 -5.67
C ALA A 71 -11.82 22.28 -4.38
N ARG A 72 -12.41 22.59 -3.21
CA ARG A 72 -11.84 22.27 -1.90
C ARG A 72 -11.70 20.76 -1.71
N ARG A 73 -12.72 19.99 -2.07
CA ARG A 73 -12.70 18.51 -2.01
C ARG A 73 -11.60 17.93 -2.88
N ARG A 74 -11.51 18.35 -4.15
CA ARG A 74 -10.46 17.90 -5.07
C ARG A 74 -9.07 18.28 -4.56
N ARG A 75 -8.93 19.44 -3.93
CA ARG A 75 -7.66 19.88 -3.35
C ARG A 75 -7.24 18.98 -2.19
N THR A 76 -8.15 18.60 -1.30
CA THR A 76 -7.86 17.66 -0.22
C THR A 76 -7.50 16.28 -0.75
N GLU A 77 -8.26 15.73 -1.72
CA GLU A 77 -7.96 14.44 -2.34
C GLU A 77 -6.57 14.45 -3.00
N PHE A 78 -6.22 15.54 -3.71
CA PHE A 78 -4.89 15.70 -4.29
C PHE A 78 -3.78 15.75 -3.23
N GLN A 79 -3.99 16.48 -2.13
CA GLN A 79 -2.99 16.61 -1.06
C GLN A 79 -2.74 15.27 -0.39
N THR A 80 -3.82 14.57 -0.01
CA THR A 80 -3.75 13.24 0.59
C THR A 80 -3.08 12.25 -0.37
N GLY A 81 -3.54 12.15 -1.61
CA GLY A 81 -2.94 11.25 -2.60
C GLY A 81 -1.47 11.57 -2.90
N ARG A 82 -1.09 12.85 -2.91
CA ARG A 82 0.31 13.26 -3.07
C ARG A 82 1.17 12.82 -1.89
N GLU A 83 0.69 12.96 -0.66
CA GLU A 83 1.43 12.54 0.54
C GLU A 83 1.58 11.02 0.60
N GLU A 84 0.51 10.28 0.34
CA GLU A 84 0.51 8.82 0.27
C GLU A 84 1.48 8.31 -0.82
N MET A 85 1.45 8.91 -2.01
CA MET A 85 2.35 8.54 -3.10
C MET A 85 3.80 8.89 -2.78
N LEU A 86 4.06 10.05 -2.16
CA LEU A 86 5.41 10.42 -1.75
C LEU A 86 5.96 9.40 -0.76
N GLN A 87 5.20 9.04 0.28
CA GLN A 87 5.63 8.06 1.27
C GLN A 87 5.86 6.67 0.64
N SER A 88 4.91 6.22 -0.18
CA SER A 88 4.98 4.92 -0.86
C SER A 88 6.18 4.83 -1.79
N LEU A 89 6.41 5.87 -2.60
CA LEU A 89 7.54 5.93 -3.53
C LEU A 89 8.87 6.05 -2.80
N THR A 90 8.98 6.91 -1.77
CA THR A 90 10.21 7.02 -0.98
C THR A 90 10.58 5.70 -0.32
N ARG A 91 9.59 4.99 0.26
CA ARG A 91 9.81 3.66 0.83
C ARG A 91 10.19 2.65 -0.25
N GLY A 92 9.48 2.63 -1.37
CA GLY A 92 9.72 1.70 -2.48
C GLY A 92 11.11 1.87 -3.08
N VAL A 93 11.56 3.12 -3.27
CA VAL A 93 12.92 3.43 -3.73
C VAL A 93 13.96 2.88 -2.74
N GLY A 94 13.83 3.16 -1.44
CA GLY A 94 14.80 2.66 -0.45
C GLY A 94 14.89 1.13 -0.40
N LEU A 95 13.75 0.43 -0.49
CA LEU A 95 13.74 -1.04 -0.52
C LEU A 95 14.40 -1.60 -1.79
N LEU A 96 14.17 -0.96 -2.94
CA LEU A 96 14.78 -1.38 -4.20
C LEU A 96 16.28 -1.09 -4.22
N GLU A 97 16.74 0.03 -3.67
CA GLU A 97 18.16 0.34 -3.55
C GLU A 97 18.88 -0.67 -2.64
N GLU A 98 18.30 -1.05 -1.52
CA GLU A 98 18.85 -2.09 -0.63
C GLU A 98 18.90 -3.45 -1.31
N ALA A 99 17.83 -3.83 -2.00
CA ALA A 99 17.76 -5.08 -2.75
C ALA A 99 18.77 -5.11 -3.90
N GLU A 100 18.92 -4.01 -4.64
CA GLU A 100 19.91 -3.86 -5.70
C GLU A 100 21.33 -3.98 -5.13
N PHE A 101 21.64 -3.29 -4.04
CA PHE A 101 22.95 -3.36 -3.41
C PHE A 101 23.28 -4.79 -2.94
N THR A 102 22.31 -5.46 -2.31
CA THR A 102 22.46 -6.85 -1.86
C THR A 102 22.68 -7.79 -3.05
N ALA A 103 21.89 -7.66 -4.10
CA ALA A 103 22.03 -8.48 -5.31
C ALA A 103 23.40 -8.26 -5.99
N ARG A 104 23.88 -7.02 -6.07
CA ARG A 104 25.23 -6.71 -6.59
C ARG A 104 26.33 -7.35 -5.74
N ARG A 105 26.23 -7.23 -4.42
CA ARG A 105 27.17 -7.87 -3.48
C ARG A 105 27.17 -9.39 -3.63
N ASP A 106 26.00 -10.01 -3.75
CA ASP A 106 25.89 -11.46 -3.92
C ASP A 106 26.45 -11.91 -5.27
N ALA A 107 26.22 -11.14 -6.33
CA ALA A 107 26.82 -11.39 -7.64
C ALA A 107 28.36 -11.30 -7.60
N GLU A 108 28.92 -10.30 -6.92
CA GLU A 108 30.37 -10.19 -6.73
C GLU A 108 30.93 -11.38 -5.94
N GLN A 109 30.24 -11.79 -4.88
CA GLN A 109 30.64 -12.97 -4.11
C GLN A 109 30.57 -14.25 -4.95
N MET A 110 29.54 -14.40 -5.78
CA MET A 110 29.39 -15.54 -6.68
C MET A 110 30.48 -15.55 -7.74
N ALA A 111 30.84 -14.38 -8.29
CA ALA A 111 31.93 -14.23 -9.24
C ALA A 111 33.28 -14.63 -8.64
N ARG A 112 33.55 -14.29 -7.37
CA ARG A 112 34.75 -14.75 -6.64
C ARG A 112 34.79 -16.27 -6.52
N THR A 113 33.71 -16.88 -6.05
CA THR A 113 33.63 -18.34 -5.94
C THR A 113 33.74 -19.04 -7.30
N LEU A 114 33.17 -18.47 -8.37
CA LEU A 114 33.36 -18.97 -9.72
C LEU A 114 34.84 -18.92 -10.17
N GLY A 115 35.56 -17.86 -9.80
CA GLY A 115 37.00 -17.75 -10.04
C GLY A 115 37.79 -18.86 -9.34
N GLU A 116 37.56 -19.04 -8.04
CA GLU A 116 38.18 -20.09 -7.22
C GLU A 116 37.90 -21.49 -7.79
N LEU A 117 36.64 -21.78 -8.15
CA LEU A 117 36.25 -23.06 -8.74
C LEU A 117 36.90 -23.31 -10.11
N ARG A 118 37.00 -22.29 -10.97
CA ARG A 118 37.67 -22.40 -12.27
C ARG A 118 39.17 -22.63 -12.13
N GLU A 119 39.80 -21.97 -11.16
CA GLU A 119 41.21 -22.18 -10.86
C GLU A 119 41.45 -23.61 -10.36
N ALA A 120 40.63 -24.09 -9.41
CA ALA A 120 40.69 -25.47 -8.92
C ALA A 120 40.48 -26.49 -10.06
N LEU A 121 39.51 -26.26 -10.94
CA LEU A 121 39.27 -27.09 -12.12
C LEU A 121 40.50 -27.15 -13.04
N THR A 122 41.11 -26.00 -13.31
CA THR A 122 42.31 -25.90 -14.16
C THR A 122 43.48 -26.68 -13.54
N LYS A 123 43.69 -26.55 -12.22
CA LYS A 123 44.73 -27.30 -11.50
C LYS A 123 44.50 -28.81 -11.62
N VAL A 124 43.27 -29.28 -11.41
CA VAL A 124 42.94 -30.72 -11.56
C VAL A 124 43.14 -31.19 -13.01
N GLN A 125 42.71 -30.42 -14.00
CA GLN A 125 42.92 -30.74 -15.42
C GLN A 125 44.39 -30.73 -15.84
N SER A 126 45.25 -30.00 -15.12
CA SER A 126 46.70 -29.96 -15.40
C SER A 126 47.46 -31.18 -14.88
N VAL A 127 46.80 -32.09 -14.16
CA VAL A 127 47.40 -33.36 -13.73
C VAL A 127 47.38 -34.35 -14.89
N HIS A 128 48.58 -34.66 -15.40
CA HIS A 128 48.80 -35.54 -16.54
C HIS A 128 49.61 -36.75 -16.10
N GLU A 129 48.94 -37.83 -15.71
CA GLU A 129 49.55 -39.07 -15.19
C GLU A 129 50.49 -39.72 -16.22
N GLU A 130 50.23 -39.53 -17.51
CA GLU A 130 51.03 -40.03 -18.62
C GLU A 130 52.46 -39.46 -18.69
N THR A 131 52.73 -38.36 -17.99
CA THR A 131 54.05 -37.73 -17.95
C THR A 131 54.96 -38.26 -16.84
N TRP A 132 54.43 -39.14 -15.98
CA TRP A 132 55.14 -39.63 -14.80
C TRP A 132 56.11 -40.76 -15.17
N THR A 133 57.32 -40.72 -14.60
CA THR A 133 58.35 -41.76 -14.69
C THR A 133 58.46 -42.52 -13.39
N GLN A 134 59.15 -43.67 -13.39
CA GLN A 134 59.38 -44.43 -12.15
C GLN A 134 60.16 -43.62 -11.10
N GLU A 135 61.06 -42.72 -11.51
CA GLU A 135 61.86 -41.94 -10.56
C GLU A 135 61.05 -40.83 -9.86
N ASN A 136 60.02 -40.27 -10.51
CA ASN A 136 59.24 -39.15 -9.96
C ASN A 136 57.82 -39.54 -9.49
N TYR A 137 57.40 -40.79 -9.71
CA TYR A 137 56.04 -41.27 -9.44
C TYR A 137 55.53 -40.92 -8.03
N SER A 138 56.32 -41.17 -6.99
CA SER A 138 55.90 -40.92 -5.60
C SER A 138 55.68 -39.44 -5.30
N VAL A 139 56.51 -38.56 -5.88
CA VAL A 139 56.44 -37.11 -5.70
C VAL A 139 55.24 -36.55 -6.48
N GLU A 140 55.09 -36.94 -7.74
CA GLU A 140 53.97 -36.49 -8.58
C GLU A 140 52.63 -37.01 -8.08
N LEU A 141 52.54 -38.26 -7.61
CA LEU A 141 51.34 -38.80 -6.99
C LEU A 141 50.94 -38.00 -5.75
N THR A 142 51.91 -37.70 -4.87
CA THR A 142 51.64 -36.88 -3.68
C THR A 142 51.17 -35.48 -4.07
N ARG A 143 51.81 -34.85 -5.06
CA ARG A 143 51.40 -33.54 -5.60
C ARG A 143 49.97 -33.59 -6.17
N ALA A 144 49.66 -34.58 -7.00
CA ALA A 144 48.34 -34.75 -7.59
C ALA A 144 47.25 -34.94 -6.53
N LEU A 145 47.51 -35.76 -5.50
CA LEU A 145 46.58 -35.92 -4.37
C LEU A 145 46.35 -34.60 -3.64
N THR A 146 47.39 -33.81 -3.37
CA THR A 146 47.20 -32.48 -2.75
C THR A 146 46.38 -31.53 -3.61
N VAL A 147 46.52 -31.57 -4.94
CA VAL A 147 45.70 -30.78 -5.86
C VAL A 147 44.23 -31.20 -5.78
N ILE A 148 43.96 -32.50 -5.75
CA ILE A 148 42.60 -33.04 -5.66
C ILE A 148 41.95 -32.68 -4.30
N ASP A 149 42.69 -32.82 -3.20
CA ASP A 149 42.15 -32.51 -1.88
C ASP A 149 41.87 -31.02 -1.70
N ASN A 150 42.74 -30.15 -2.20
CA ASN A 150 42.47 -28.71 -2.25
C ASN A 150 41.21 -28.41 -3.09
N ALA A 151 41.06 -29.03 -4.26
CA ALA A 151 39.87 -28.83 -5.10
C ALA A 151 38.57 -29.31 -4.40
N ARG A 152 38.64 -30.39 -3.63
CA ARG A 152 37.51 -30.86 -2.80
C ARG A 152 37.15 -29.87 -1.71
N MET A 153 38.14 -29.25 -1.06
CA MET A 153 37.90 -28.21 -0.05
C MET A 153 37.16 -27.01 -0.65
N GLU A 154 37.63 -26.50 -1.80
CA GLU A 154 36.99 -25.38 -2.50
C GLU A 154 35.56 -25.71 -2.95
N TRP A 155 35.35 -26.92 -3.49
CA TRP A 155 34.02 -27.38 -3.89
C TRP A 155 33.05 -27.47 -2.70
N ASN A 156 33.50 -28.03 -1.58
CA ASN A 156 32.67 -28.15 -0.39
C ASN A 156 32.36 -26.78 0.22
N ALA A 157 33.33 -25.87 0.28
CA ALA A 157 33.11 -24.50 0.71
C ALA A 157 32.09 -23.77 -0.17
N ALA A 158 32.19 -23.93 -1.49
CA ALA A 158 31.23 -23.36 -2.45
C ALA A 158 29.81 -23.91 -2.26
N ARG A 159 29.65 -25.22 -2.04
CA ARG A 159 28.33 -25.85 -1.83
C ARG A 159 27.63 -25.40 -0.55
N LEU A 160 28.40 -25.18 0.52
CA LEU A 160 27.86 -24.66 1.78
C LEU A 160 27.36 -23.22 1.61
N LYS A 161 28.05 -22.43 0.78
CA LYS A 161 27.68 -21.04 0.51
C LYS A 161 26.55 -20.91 -0.52
N TRP A 162 26.51 -21.78 -1.52
CA TRP A 162 25.62 -21.68 -2.67
C TRP A 162 24.72 -22.92 -2.78
N PRO A 163 23.49 -22.89 -2.24
CA PRO A 163 22.57 -24.03 -2.22
C PRO A 163 22.28 -24.63 -3.61
N LEU A 164 22.36 -23.82 -4.66
CA LEU A 164 22.20 -24.24 -6.06
C LEU A 164 23.20 -25.32 -6.50
N LEU A 165 24.36 -25.42 -5.84
CA LEU A 165 25.37 -26.45 -6.12
C LEU A 165 25.10 -27.78 -5.39
N SER A 166 24.15 -27.81 -4.45
CA SER A 166 23.86 -28.99 -3.63
C SER A 166 22.89 -29.98 -4.27
N GLY A 167 22.44 -29.72 -5.50
CA GLY A 167 21.47 -30.55 -6.22
C GLY A 167 20.05 -30.43 -5.66
N PRO A 168 19.03 -31.00 -6.35
CA PRO A 168 17.69 -31.10 -5.79
C PRO A 168 17.80 -31.83 -4.46
N GLN A 169 17.50 -31.12 -3.38
CA GLN A 169 17.40 -31.71 -2.06
C GLN A 169 16.33 -32.80 -2.17
N THR A 170 16.71 -34.08 -2.11
CA THR A 170 15.76 -35.13 -1.77
C THR A 170 15.24 -34.74 -0.39
N THR A 171 14.06 -34.15 -0.35
CA THR A 171 13.33 -33.73 0.84
C THR A 171 12.92 -34.96 1.65
N GLU A 172 13.91 -35.63 2.24
CA GLU A 172 13.65 -36.79 3.09
C GLU A 172 14.37 -36.72 4.43
N ASP A 173 15.30 -35.78 4.65
CA ASP A 173 16.05 -35.69 5.92
C ASP A 173 16.23 -34.27 6.49
N ALA A 174 15.32 -33.35 6.17
CA ALA A 174 15.22 -32.09 6.90
C ALA A 174 14.18 -32.24 8.03
N PRO A 175 14.55 -32.10 9.33
CA PRO A 175 13.55 -31.92 10.38
C PRO A 175 12.69 -30.69 10.04
N PRO A 176 11.39 -30.72 10.36
CA PRO A 176 10.46 -29.69 9.89
C PRO A 176 10.99 -28.32 10.32
N PRO A 177 11.13 -27.36 9.39
CA PRO A 177 11.60 -26.04 9.75
C PRO A 177 10.57 -25.44 10.71
N ALA A 178 11.06 -25.03 11.88
CA ALA A 178 10.30 -24.26 12.83
C ALA A 178 9.63 -23.11 12.08
N GLU A 179 8.30 -23.15 12.05
CA GLU A 179 7.44 -22.16 11.42
C GLU A 179 7.74 -20.80 12.03
N LYS A 180 8.63 -20.03 11.40
CA LYS A 180 8.58 -18.58 11.52
C LYS A 180 7.27 -18.18 10.88
N SER A 181 6.35 -17.78 11.73
CA SER A 181 5.08 -17.12 11.46
C SER A 181 5.29 -15.88 10.59
N ALA A 182 5.54 -16.09 9.30
CA ALA A 182 5.28 -15.12 8.26
C ALA A 182 3.78 -15.16 8.00
N GLY A 183 3.08 -14.07 8.27
CA GLY A 183 1.64 -13.96 8.09
C GLY A 183 1.23 -14.48 6.71
N LEU A 184 0.27 -15.41 6.70
CA LEU A 184 -0.40 -15.92 5.52
C LEU A 184 -1.03 -14.76 4.74
N SER A 185 -0.28 -14.16 3.81
CA SER A 185 -0.86 -13.24 2.83
C SER A 185 -1.68 -14.06 1.85
N LEU A 186 -3.00 -14.06 2.05
CA LEU A 186 -3.97 -14.72 1.17
C LEU A 186 -3.90 -14.25 -0.29
N GLU A 187 -3.29 -13.08 -0.53
CA GLU A 187 -3.08 -12.49 -1.86
C GLU A 187 -2.04 -13.22 -2.72
N SER A 188 -1.13 -13.99 -2.14
CA SER A 188 -0.13 -14.76 -2.92
C SER A 188 -0.58 -16.19 -3.24
N LEU A 189 -1.72 -16.64 -2.72
CA LEU A 189 -2.24 -17.98 -3.00
C LEU A 189 -3.08 -17.98 -4.27
N GLY A 190 -2.71 -18.83 -5.23
CA GLY A 190 -3.50 -19.02 -6.45
C GLY A 190 -4.92 -19.49 -6.15
N PHE A 191 -5.87 -19.14 -7.02
CA PHE A 191 -7.30 -19.49 -6.90
C PHE A 191 -7.54 -20.96 -6.49
N PHE A 192 -6.75 -21.88 -7.06
CA PHE A 192 -6.86 -23.32 -6.79
C PHE A 192 -6.46 -23.70 -5.35
N GLN A 193 -5.45 -23.02 -4.78
CA GLN A 193 -5.06 -23.22 -3.38
C GLN A 193 -6.09 -22.63 -2.41
N LEU A 194 -6.66 -21.47 -2.74
CA LEU A 194 -7.75 -20.86 -1.97
C LEU A 194 -9.00 -21.75 -1.96
N CYS A 195 -9.36 -22.35 -3.11
CA CYS A 195 -10.44 -23.33 -3.17
C CYS A 195 -10.15 -24.58 -2.33
N LYS A 196 -8.92 -25.10 -2.34
CA LYS A 196 -8.53 -26.27 -1.54
C LYS A 196 -8.55 -25.97 -0.03
N LEU A 197 -8.14 -24.77 0.37
CA LEU A 197 -8.18 -24.32 1.76
C LEU A 197 -9.62 -24.13 2.25
N GLY A 198 -10.48 -23.53 1.41
CA GLY A 198 -11.91 -23.41 1.69
C GLY A 198 -12.63 -24.76 1.81
N LEU A 199 -12.27 -25.73 0.95
CA LEU A 199 -12.79 -27.10 1.02
C LEU A 199 -12.34 -27.81 2.31
N ALA A 200 -11.07 -27.67 2.69
CA ALA A 200 -10.54 -28.25 3.91
C ALA A 200 -11.23 -27.69 5.17
N PHE A 201 -11.53 -26.39 5.19
CA PHE A 201 -12.18 -25.74 6.33
C PHE A 201 -13.66 -26.10 6.48
N THR A 202 -14.36 -26.37 5.37
CA THR A 202 -15.80 -26.70 5.37
C THR A 202 -16.09 -28.19 5.53
N TRP A 203 -15.10 -29.06 5.35
CA TRP A 203 -15.23 -30.51 5.48
C TRP A 203 -15.76 -31.00 6.85
N PRO A 204 -15.30 -30.47 8.01
CA PRO A 204 -15.83 -30.89 9.32
C PRO A 204 -17.31 -30.55 9.50
N LEU A 205 -17.75 -29.40 8.97
CA LEU A 205 -19.14 -28.96 9.05
C LEU A 205 -20.05 -29.89 8.23
N VAL A 206 -19.61 -30.29 7.02
CA VAL A 206 -20.34 -31.24 6.19
C VAL A 206 -20.50 -32.59 6.89
N LEU A 207 -19.43 -33.10 7.52
CA LEU A 207 -19.51 -34.36 8.29
C LEU A 207 -20.51 -34.29 9.44
N VAL A 208 -20.51 -33.19 10.20
CA VAL A 208 -21.48 -32.99 11.29
C VAL A 208 -22.92 -32.91 10.75
N THR A 209 -23.14 -32.18 9.66
CA THR A 209 -24.48 -32.10 9.04
C THR A 209 -24.98 -33.45 8.54
N LEU A 210 -24.12 -34.26 7.92
CA LEU A 210 -24.46 -35.62 7.47
C LEU A 210 -24.77 -36.55 8.66
N ALA A 211 -23.98 -36.47 9.74
CA ALA A 211 -24.23 -37.27 10.93
C ALA A 211 -25.57 -36.90 11.61
N ALA A 212 -25.87 -35.60 11.70
CA ALA A 212 -27.14 -35.12 12.24
C ALA A 212 -28.33 -35.54 11.37
N LEU A 213 -28.20 -35.47 10.04
CA LEU A 213 -29.22 -35.93 9.09
C LEU A 213 -29.45 -37.44 9.21
N GLY A 214 -28.38 -38.23 9.30
CA GLY A 214 -28.45 -39.67 9.52
C GLY A 214 -29.15 -40.03 10.83
N PHE A 215 -28.85 -39.31 11.91
CA PHE A 215 -29.50 -39.51 13.20
C PHE A 215 -31.00 -39.15 13.16
N LEU A 216 -31.35 -38.05 12.49
CA LEU A 216 -32.74 -37.63 12.33
C LEU A 216 -33.54 -38.64 11.48
N ILE A 217 -32.95 -39.15 10.41
CA ILE A 217 -33.56 -40.22 9.59
C ILE A 217 -33.71 -41.51 10.41
N PHE A 218 -32.71 -41.88 11.21
CA PHE A 218 -32.78 -43.05 12.10
C PHE A 218 -33.93 -42.92 13.12
N ILE A 219 -34.11 -41.74 13.72
CA ILE A 219 -35.24 -41.47 14.62
C ILE A 219 -36.57 -41.57 13.87
N LEU A 220 -36.69 -41.00 12.67
CA LEU A 220 -37.93 -41.05 11.88
C LEU A 220 -38.31 -42.46 11.43
N ILE A 221 -37.33 -43.32 11.13
CA ILE A 221 -37.55 -44.72 10.75
C ILE A 221 -37.79 -45.60 11.98
N GLY A 222 -37.14 -45.31 13.11
CA GLY A 222 -37.31 -46.04 14.37
C GLY A 222 -38.61 -45.72 15.13
N HIS A 223 -39.35 -44.69 14.72
CA HIS A 223 -40.63 -44.28 15.32
C HIS A 223 -41.87 -44.77 14.54
N LYS A 224 -41.67 -45.72 13.60
CA LYS A 224 -42.73 -46.31 12.76
C LYS A 224 -42.76 -47.83 12.95
#